data_AF-A0A3D0L6X6-F1
#
_entry.id   AF-A0A3D0L6X6-F1
#
_cell.length_a   1.000
_cell.length_b   1.000
_cell.length_c   1.000
_cell.angle_alpha   90.00
_cell.angle_beta   90.00
_cell.angle_gamma   90.00
#
_symmetry.space_group_name_H-M   'P 1'
#
loop_
_entity.id
_entity.type
_entity.pdbx_description
1 polymer ?
#
loop_
_entity_poly.entity_id
_entity_poly.type
_entity_poly.pdbx_seq_one_letter_code
_entity_poly.pdbx_strand_id
1 'polypeptide(L)'
;MKKVVNPVLPGFYPDPSICRAGDYYYLVCSSFAYFPGLPVFRSSDGVKWEQIGNVIDRPGQLDFTGSGVSRGLFAPTIRYSNGKFYCICTLVDKIGNFFVTADDPKGPWSDPIVI
;
A
#
# COMPACT_ATOMS: atom_id res chain seq x y z
N MET A 1 -5.44 19.09 21.66
CA MET A 1 -4.88 18.48 20.44
C MET A 1 -3.79 17.48 20.83
N LYS A 2 -3.74 16.29 20.23
CA LYS A 2 -2.59 15.38 20.41
C LYS A 2 -1.38 16.00 19.72
N LYS A 3 -0.21 16.01 20.37
CA LYS A 3 1.05 16.47 19.77
C LYS A 3 1.49 15.46 18.71
N VAL A 4 1.68 15.92 17.47
CA VAL A 4 2.24 15.11 16.38
C VAL A 4 3.76 15.24 16.42
N VAL A 5 4.47 14.11 16.29
CA VAL A 5 5.93 14.08 16.11
C VAL A 5 6.22 13.56 14.72
N ASN A 6 6.94 14.35 13.93
CA ASN A 6 7.32 13.97 12.58
C ASN A 6 8.74 13.36 12.54
N PRO A 7 8.98 12.40 11.62
CA PRO A 7 7.99 11.78 10.72
C PRO A 7 7.05 10.82 11.47
N VAL A 8 5.76 10.81 11.11
CA VAL A 8 4.77 9.87 11.69
C VAL A 8 5.05 8.40 11.30
N LEU A 9 5.77 8.20 10.19
CA LEU A 9 6.34 6.94 9.75
C LEU A 9 7.84 7.16 9.45
N PRO A 10 8.75 6.93 10.42
CA PRO A 10 10.18 7.01 10.18
C PRO A 10 10.69 5.84 9.33
N GLY A 11 11.75 6.06 8.55
CA GLY A 11 12.39 5.03 7.73
C GLY A 11 11.96 5.07 6.25
N PHE A 12 11.99 3.91 5.60
CA PHE A 12 11.70 3.74 4.17
C PHE A 12 10.18 3.58 3.94
N TYR A 13 9.45 4.70 4.02
CA TYR A 13 8.00 4.78 3.78
C TYR A 13 7.66 5.96 2.85
N PRO A 14 8.03 5.89 1.56
CA PRO A 14 7.78 6.97 0.61
C PRO A 14 6.35 6.97 0.09
N ASP A 15 5.99 8.05 -0.61
CA ASP A 15 4.74 8.19 -1.35
C ASP A 15 3.46 7.78 -0.57
N PRO A 16 3.26 8.29 0.66
CA PRO A 16 2.12 7.90 1.47
C PRO A 16 0.80 8.32 0.80
N SER A 17 -0.07 7.35 0.54
CA SER A 17 -1.46 7.59 0.16
C SER A 17 -2.39 7.16 1.29
N ILE A 18 -3.34 8.01 1.65
CA ILE A 18 -4.23 7.81 2.80
C ILE A 18 -5.71 7.81 2.38
N CYS A 19 -6.51 6.96 3.00
CA CYS A 19 -7.98 7.02 2.96
C CYS A 19 -8.60 6.75 4.33
N ARG A 20 -9.88 7.08 4.50
CA ARG A 20 -10.65 6.79 5.71
C ARG A 20 -11.75 5.77 5.40
N ALA A 21 -11.94 4.80 6.29
CA ALA A 21 -13.09 3.90 6.28
C ALA A 21 -13.59 3.72 7.72
N GLY A 22 -14.83 4.13 7.98
CA GLY A 22 -15.38 4.21 9.34
C GLY A 22 -14.55 5.11 10.25
N ASP A 23 -14.09 4.56 11.37
CA ASP A 23 -13.35 5.28 12.41
C ASP A 23 -11.83 5.21 12.25
N TYR A 24 -11.33 4.54 11.21
CA TYR A 24 -9.90 4.35 10.98
C TYR A 24 -9.43 5.02 9.68
N TYR A 25 -8.18 5.47 9.72
CA TYR A 25 -7.37 5.86 8.58
C TYR A 25 -6.49 4.70 8.16
N TYR A 26 -6.29 4.57 6.85
CA TYR A 26 -5.44 3.58 6.22
C TYR A 26 -4.46 4.26 5.30
N LEU A 27 -3.20 3.85 5.35
CA LEU A 27 -2.11 4.46 4.60
C LEU A 27 -1.28 3.38 3.91
N VAL A 28 -0.93 3.60 2.64
CA VAL A 28 -0.06 2.71 1.86
C VAL A 28 1.13 3.50 1.32
N CYS A 29 2.32 2.90 1.36
CA CYS A 29 3.57 3.48 0.85
C CYS A 29 4.14 2.67 -0.31
N SER A 30 4.95 3.30 -1.16
CA SER A 30 5.73 2.59 -2.18
C SER A 30 6.78 1.68 -1.54
N SER A 31 7.21 0.65 -2.29
CA SER A 31 8.12 -0.38 -1.76
C SER A 31 9.17 -0.85 -2.75
N PHE A 32 9.15 -0.35 -3.98
CA PHE A 32 10.08 -0.73 -5.04
C PHE A 32 10.16 -2.26 -5.22
N ALA A 33 11.35 -2.84 -5.18
CA ALA A 33 11.57 -4.27 -5.41
C ALA A 33 11.49 -5.12 -4.13
N TYR A 34 11.13 -4.52 -2.99
CA TYR A 34 11.01 -5.25 -1.73
C TYR A 34 9.70 -6.03 -1.67
N PHE A 35 9.77 -7.25 -1.15
CA PHE A 35 8.63 -8.14 -0.98
C PHE A 35 8.57 -8.64 0.48
N PRO A 36 7.39 -8.68 1.14
CA PRO A 36 6.08 -8.21 0.68
C PRO A 36 6.06 -6.71 0.34
N GLY A 37 5.26 -6.35 -0.67
CA GLY A 37 5.21 -5.01 -1.25
C GLY A 37 3.98 -4.20 -0.83
N LEU A 38 4.12 -2.88 -0.85
CA LEU A 38 3.11 -1.88 -0.50
C LEU A 38 2.57 -2.07 0.94
N PRO A 39 3.34 -1.69 1.97
CA PRO A 39 2.93 -1.85 3.36
C PRO A 39 1.67 -1.04 3.67
N VAL A 40 0.72 -1.66 4.36
CA VAL A 40 -0.55 -1.07 4.78
C VAL A 40 -0.50 -0.73 6.26
N PHE A 41 -0.79 0.52 6.60
CA PHE A 41 -0.86 1.03 7.96
C PHE A 41 -2.27 1.41 8.35
N ARG A 42 -2.59 1.29 9.64
CA ARG A 42 -3.84 1.73 10.25
C ARG A 42 -3.59 2.72 11.37
N SER A 43 -4.46 3.71 11.49
CA SER A 43 -4.49 4.63 12.62
C SER A 43 -5.91 5.06 12.96
N SER A 44 -6.22 5.29 14.24
CA SER A 44 -7.47 5.91 14.67
C SER A 44 -7.36 7.43 14.83
N ASP A 45 -6.15 7.97 14.84
CA ASP A 45 -5.89 9.39 15.15
C ASP A 45 -4.98 10.10 14.12
N GLY A 46 -4.47 9.38 13.13
CA GLY A 46 -3.55 9.89 12.12
C GLY A 46 -2.13 10.16 12.65
N VAL A 47 -1.85 9.85 13.92
CA VAL A 47 -0.57 10.12 14.58
C VAL A 47 0.19 8.83 14.85
N LYS A 48 -0.45 7.85 15.49
CA LYS A 48 0.14 6.54 15.74
C LYS A 48 -0.33 5.56 14.67
N TRP A 49 0.62 4.92 14.01
CA TRP A 49 0.36 4.02 12.89
C TRP A 49 0.87 2.62 13.23
N GLU A 50 0.02 1.62 12.97
CA GLU A 50 0.34 0.20 13.09
C GLU A 50 0.39 -0.39 11.68
N GLN A 51 1.47 -1.08 11.31
CA GLN A 51 1.51 -1.84 10.06
C GLN A 51 0.63 -3.09 10.23
N ILE A 52 -0.43 -3.21 9.43
CA ILE A 52 -1.42 -4.28 9.54
C ILE A 52 -1.28 -5.36 8.47
N GLY A 53 -0.45 -5.12 7.44
CA GLY A 53 -0.26 -6.03 6.32
C GLY A 53 0.49 -5.38 5.16
N ASN A 54 0.41 -6.01 3.99
CA ASN A 54 0.96 -5.53 2.73
C ASN A 54 -0.06 -5.82 1.62
N VAL A 55 -0.12 -4.98 0.58
CA VAL A 55 -1.06 -5.19 -0.53
C VAL A 55 -0.61 -6.35 -1.43
N ILE A 56 0.71 -6.49 -1.62
CA ILE A 56 1.33 -7.56 -2.40
C ILE A 56 2.07 -8.50 -1.44
N ASP A 57 1.41 -9.57 -1.01
CA ASP A 57 1.90 -10.48 0.04
C ASP A 57 1.95 -11.96 -0.38
N ARG A 58 1.42 -12.29 -1.56
CA ARG A 58 1.42 -13.66 -2.09
C ARG A 58 2.49 -13.89 -3.15
N PRO A 59 3.25 -14.99 -3.08
CA PRO A 59 4.07 -15.43 -4.21
C PRO A 59 3.23 -15.58 -5.47
N GLY A 60 3.76 -15.13 -6.61
CA GLY A 60 3.07 -15.19 -7.91
C GLY A 60 2.05 -14.06 -8.16
N GLN A 61 1.75 -13.21 -7.18
CA GLN A 61 0.86 -12.05 -7.38
C GLN A 61 1.49 -11.04 -8.35
N LEU A 62 2.81 -10.84 -8.29
CA LEU A 62 3.61 -10.03 -9.22
C LEU A 62 5.01 -10.64 -9.39
N ASP A 63 5.63 -10.40 -10.57
CA ASP A 63 7.00 -10.81 -10.86
C ASP A 63 8.00 -9.66 -10.67
N PHE A 64 8.89 -9.81 -9.68
CA PHE A 64 9.98 -8.89 -9.37
C PHE A 64 11.34 -9.37 -9.90
N THR A 65 11.38 -10.49 -10.64
CA THR A 65 12.63 -11.10 -11.10
C THR A 65 13.40 -10.11 -11.97
N GLY A 66 14.65 -9.84 -11.58
CA GLY A 66 15.54 -8.92 -12.28
C GLY A 66 15.27 -7.42 -12.03
N SER A 67 14.30 -7.07 -11.18
CA SER A 67 14.07 -5.67 -10.81
C SER A 67 15.24 -5.12 -9.99
N GLY A 68 15.76 -3.96 -10.38
CA GLY A 68 16.72 -3.22 -9.56
C GLY A 68 16.08 -2.71 -8.25
N VAL A 69 16.90 -2.42 -7.23
CA VAL A 69 16.41 -2.07 -5.88
C VAL A 69 15.45 -0.86 -5.85
N SER A 70 15.56 0.06 -6.81
CA SER A 70 14.68 1.23 -6.99
C SER A 70 13.69 1.10 -8.16
N ARG A 71 13.48 -0.13 -8.65
CA ARG A 71 12.45 -0.49 -9.64
C ARG A 71 11.30 -1.25 -8.96
N GLY A 72 10.31 -1.72 -9.69
CA GLY A 72 9.16 -2.42 -9.10
C GLY A 72 8.04 -1.47 -8.70
N LEU A 73 7.57 -1.56 -7.46
CA LEU A 73 6.34 -0.90 -6.98
C LEU A 73 6.56 0.57 -6.61
N PHE A 74 6.13 1.46 -7.50
CA PHE A 74 6.20 2.92 -7.32
C PHE A 74 5.02 3.46 -6.48
N ALA A 75 4.81 4.77 -6.46
CA ALA A 75 3.78 5.45 -5.69
C ALA A 75 2.40 4.76 -5.81
N PRO A 76 1.84 4.24 -4.71
CA PRO A 76 0.50 3.66 -4.70
C PRO A 76 -0.56 4.74 -4.44
N THR A 77 -1.82 4.40 -4.70
CA THR A 77 -2.96 5.16 -4.19
C THR A 77 -4.01 4.23 -3.62
N ILE A 78 -4.39 4.46 -2.36
CA ILE A 78 -5.47 3.71 -1.68
C ILE A 78 -6.75 4.55 -1.61
N ARG A 79 -7.88 3.96 -1.96
CA ARG A 79 -9.22 4.54 -1.81
C ARG A 79 -10.18 3.52 -1.22
N TYR A 80 -11.15 4.02 -0.47
CA TYR A 80 -12.24 3.21 0.04
C TYR A 80 -13.56 3.73 -0.55
N SER A 81 -14.35 2.85 -1.13
CA SER A 81 -15.66 3.19 -1.68
C SER A 81 -16.58 1.97 -1.66
N ASN A 82 -17.82 2.16 -1.25
CA ASN A 82 -18.88 1.14 -1.24
C ASN A 82 -18.47 -0.19 -0.57
N GLY A 83 -17.87 -0.13 0.62
CA GLY A 83 -17.48 -1.35 1.36
C GLY A 83 -16.17 -1.99 0.92
N LYS A 84 -15.47 -1.40 -0.05
CA LYS A 84 -14.30 -2.02 -0.69
C LYS A 84 -13.11 -1.07 -0.75
N PHE A 85 -11.93 -1.61 -0.48
CA PHE A 85 -10.65 -0.94 -0.68
C PHE A 85 -10.15 -1.18 -2.10
N TYR A 86 -9.57 -0.15 -2.69
CA TYR A 86 -8.90 -0.16 -3.98
C TYR A 86 -7.49 0.37 -3.76
N CYS A 87 -6.49 -0.37 -4.22
CA CYS A 87 -5.12 0.11 -4.27
C CYS A 87 -4.62 0.04 -5.71
N ILE A 88 -4.32 1.21 -6.29
CA ILE A 88 -3.70 1.32 -7.62
C ILE A 88 -2.19 1.59 -7.46
N CYS A 89 -1.36 1.00 -8.29
CA CYS A 89 0.09 1.17 -8.27
C CYS A 89 0.67 0.90 -9.67
N THR A 90 1.95 1.23 -9.85
CA THR A 90 2.72 0.92 -11.06
C THR A 90 3.83 -0.07 -10.72
N LEU A 91 3.88 -1.21 -11.43
CA LEU A 91 5.06 -2.08 -11.46
C LEU A 91 5.94 -1.65 -12.64
N VAL A 92 6.90 -0.77 -12.35
CA VAL A 92 7.81 -0.17 -13.32
C VAL A 92 8.70 -1.24 -13.97
N ASP A 93 8.94 -1.09 -15.28
CA ASP A 93 9.70 -2.00 -16.15
C ASP A 93 9.09 -3.40 -16.33
N LYS A 94 7.81 -3.58 -15.94
CA LYS A 94 7.07 -4.84 -16.04
C LYS A 94 5.66 -4.58 -16.59
N ILE A 95 4.62 -4.97 -15.85
CA ILE A 95 3.22 -4.93 -16.31
C ILE A 95 2.60 -3.53 -16.33
N GLY A 96 3.31 -2.49 -15.86
CA GLY A 96 2.79 -1.13 -15.84
C GLY A 96 1.77 -0.91 -14.72
N ASN A 97 0.68 -0.20 -15.02
CA ASN A 97 -0.32 0.17 -14.04
C ASN A 97 -1.28 -0.99 -13.75
N PHE A 98 -1.60 -1.17 -12.49
CA PHE A 98 -2.59 -2.15 -12.06
C PHE A 98 -3.32 -1.67 -10.82
N PHE A 99 -4.49 -2.23 -10.56
CA PHE A 99 -5.15 -2.10 -9.28
C PHE A 99 -5.51 -3.46 -8.69
N VAL A 100 -5.65 -3.49 -7.38
CA VAL A 100 -6.17 -4.62 -6.61
C VAL A 100 -7.25 -4.14 -5.65
N THR A 101 -8.06 -5.07 -5.16
CA THR A 101 -9.16 -4.77 -4.24
C THR A 101 -9.16 -5.67 -3.01
N ALA A 102 -9.72 -5.20 -1.91
CA ALA A 102 -9.93 -6.01 -0.70
C ALA A 102 -11.18 -5.53 0.07
N ASP A 103 -11.84 -6.43 0.78
CA ASP A 103 -12.92 -6.08 1.70
C ASP A 103 -12.39 -5.73 3.10
N ASP A 104 -11.27 -6.34 3.50
CA ASP A 104 -10.49 -5.98 4.69
C ASP A 104 -9.12 -5.42 4.25
N PRO A 105 -8.68 -4.25 4.74
CA PRO A 105 -7.39 -3.66 4.36
C PRO A 105 -6.18 -4.48 4.84
N LYS A 106 -6.36 -5.45 5.75
CA LYS A 106 -5.36 -6.48 6.09
C LYS A 106 -5.20 -7.55 5.00
N GLY A 107 -6.11 -7.59 4.04
CA GLY A 107 -6.19 -8.62 3.01
C GLY A 107 -7.19 -9.72 3.35
N PRO A 108 -7.33 -10.72 2.45
CA PRO A 108 -6.53 -10.87 1.23
C PRO A 108 -6.89 -9.81 0.18
N TRP A 109 -5.87 -9.29 -0.50
CA TRP A 109 -6.04 -8.44 -1.67
C TRP A 109 -6.21 -9.29 -2.93
N SER A 110 -7.02 -8.85 -3.89
CA SER A 110 -7.22 -9.55 -5.16
C SER A 110 -5.93 -9.70 -5.95
N ASP A 111 -5.99 -10.52 -7.00
CA ASP A 111 -4.94 -10.49 -8.02
C ASP A 111 -4.98 -9.16 -8.80
N PRO A 112 -3.84 -8.74 -9.40
CA PRO A 112 -3.74 -7.49 -10.13
C PRO A 112 -4.65 -7.45 -11.37
N ILE A 113 -5.35 -6.33 -11.54
CA ILE A 113 -6.08 -6.00 -12.77
C ILE A 113 -5.29 -4.90 -13.48
N VAL A 114 -4.72 -5.23 -14.64
CA VAL A 114 -3.88 -4.32 -15.45
C VAL A 114 -4.76 -3.29 -16.17
N ILE A 115 -4.27 -2.05 -16.28
CA ILE A 115 -4.93 -0.92 -16.97
C ILE A 115 -4.07 -0.44 -18.14
#